data_AF-A0A363U5M1-F1
#
_entry.id   AF-A0A363U5M1-F1
#
_cell.length_a   1.000
_cell.length_b   1.000
_cell.length_c   1.000
_cell.angle_alpha   90.00
_cell.angle_beta   90.00
_cell.angle_gamma   90.00
#
_symmetry.space_group_name_H-M   'P 1'
#
loop_
_entity.id
_entity.type
_entity.pdbx_description
1 polymer ?
#
loop_
_entity_poly.entity_id
_entity_poly.type
_entity_poly.pdbx_seq_one_letter_code
_entity_poly.pdbx_strand_id
1 'polypeptide(L)'
;MSWSRLLLFLHIMSAIMLIGGIFARQVVRAYAKNSTDVKIISELYNAAGRIEAVMIRPFNGLVILFGVIYALMIGAPIFGFLQGAEQNWLLVTNILVLLIPFPIIFFFIPRGKIFEPIMRDALAKGQVTPELREQLHDPAMKRMHQVEMAGVVFVVILMVFKPF
;
A
#
# COMPACT_ATOMS: atom_id res chain seq x y z
N MET A 1 -25.76 -17.32 4.40
CA MET A 1 -24.29 -17.36 4.60
C MET A 1 -24.03 -17.20 6.10
N SER A 2 -23.17 -18.01 6.73
CA SER A 2 -22.84 -17.80 8.15
C SER A 2 -22.07 -16.47 8.32
N TRP A 3 -22.25 -15.80 9.45
CA TRP A 3 -21.57 -14.53 9.75
C TRP A 3 -20.04 -14.61 9.61
N SER A 4 -19.45 -15.74 10.01
CA SER A 4 -18.02 -16.01 9.84
C SER A 4 -17.59 -16.04 8.37
N ARG A 5 -18.39 -16.64 7.47
CA ARG A 5 -18.09 -16.68 6.03
C ARG A 5 -18.25 -15.32 5.38
N LEU A 6 -19.22 -14.53 5.82
CA LEU A 6 -19.38 -13.14 5.36
C LEU A 6 -18.14 -12.31 5.70
N LEU A 7 -17.66 -12.39 6.95
CA LEU A 7 -16.48 -11.64 7.39
C LEU A 7 -15.20 -12.09 6.68
N LEU A 8 -15.02 -13.40 6.48
CA LEU A 8 -13.90 -13.92 5.69
C LEU A 8 -13.94 -13.37 4.27
N PHE A 9 -15.11 -13.38 3.62
CA PHE A 9 -15.29 -12.82 2.29
C PHE A 9 -14.96 -11.32 2.26
N LEU A 10 -15.48 -10.53 3.21
CA LEU A 10 -15.20 -9.09 3.29
C LEU A 10 -13.72 -8.79 3.55
N HIS A 11 -13.05 -9.58 4.38
CA HIS A 11 -11.62 -9.49 4.61
C HIS A 11 -10.82 -9.76 3.33
N ILE A 12 -11.13 -10.85 2.61
CA ILE A 12 -10.46 -11.20 1.34
C ILE A 12 -10.71 -10.12 0.28
N MET A 13 -11.95 -9.66 0.11
CA MET A 13 -12.27 -8.57 -0.83
C MET A 13 -11.51 -7.29 -0.49
N SER A 14 -11.41 -6.95 0.80
CA SER A 14 -10.64 -5.79 1.23
C SER A 14 -9.14 -5.95 0.93
N ALA A 15 -8.58 -7.14 1.15
CA ALA A 15 -7.21 -7.44 0.78
C ALA A 15 -6.97 -7.31 -0.74
N ILE A 16 -7.87 -7.83 -1.57
CA ILE A 16 -7.76 -7.73 -3.04
C ILE A 16 -7.81 -6.26 -3.49
N MET A 17 -8.74 -5.47 -2.96
CA MET A 17 -8.85 -4.04 -3.28
C MET A 17 -7.60 -3.27 -2.87
N LEU A 18 -7.04 -3.58 -1.69
CA LEU A 18 -5.80 -2.98 -1.20
C LEU A 18 -4.60 -3.34 -2.10
N ILE A 19 -4.37 -4.64 -2.33
CA ILE A 19 -3.24 -5.13 -3.12
C ILE A 19 -3.35 -4.64 -4.57
N GLY A 20 -4.53 -4.77 -5.17
CA GLY A 20 -4.81 -4.30 -6.52
C GLY A 20 -4.62 -2.78 -6.64
N GLY A 21 -5.06 -2.02 -5.65
CA GLY A 21 -4.84 -0.57 -5.58
C GLY A 21 -3.36 -0.20 -5.50
N ILE A 22 -2.58 -0.87 -4.65
CA ILE A 22 -1.13 -0.66 -4.55
C ILE A 22 -0.46 -0.97 -5.88
N PHE A 23 -0.77 -2.10 -6.51
CA PHE A 23 -0.23 -2.48 -7.80
C PHE A 23 -0.59 -1.48 -8.91
N ALA A 24 -1.88 -1.13 -9.04
CA ALA A 24 -2.35 -0.16 -10.03
C ALA A 24 -1.66 1.20 -9.85
N ARG A 25 -1.51 1.67 -8.62
CA ARG A 25 -0.77 2.90 -8.30
C ARG A 25 0.68 2.84 -8.79
N GLN A 26 1.37 1.71 -8.57
CA GLN A 26 2.76 1.55 -9.03
C GLN A 26 2.87 1.53 -10.55
N VAL A 27 1.95 0.84 -11.24
CA VAL A 27 1.90 0.81 -12.71
C VAL A 27 1.71 2.21 -13.28
N VAL A 28 0.71 2.94 -12.80
CA VAL A 28 0.42 4.31 -13.26
C VAL A 28 1.62 5.25 -13.06
N ARG A 29 2.29 5.16 -11.90
CA ARG A 29 3.51 5.95 -11.63
C ARG A 29 4.68 5.54 -12.52
N ALA A 30 4.84 4.26 -12.82
CA ALA A 30 5.88 3.79 -13.73
C ALA A 30 5.67 4.34 -15.15
N TYR A 31 4.43 4.33 -15.65
CA TYR A 31 4.08 4.97 -16.92
C TYR A 31 4.36 6.47 -16.91
N ALA A 32 4.04 7.17 -15.82
CA ALA A 32 4.30 8.60 -15.69
C ALA A 32 5.79 8.92 -15.83
N LYS A 33 6.68 8.16 -15.18
CA LYS A 33 8.13 8.39 -15.22
C LYS A 33 8.74 8.27 -16.62
N ASN A 34 8.13 7.48 -17.49
CA ASN A 34 8.60 7.27 -18.86
C ASN A 34 8.04 8.31 -19.85
N SER A 35 7.12 9.17 -19.43
CA SER A 35 6.56 10.22 -20.28
C SER A 35 7.50 11.42 -20.36
N THR A 36 7.55 12.05 -21.55
CA THR A 36 8.23 13.33 -21.76
C THR A 36 7.29 14.53 -21.69
N ASP A 37 5.97 14.30 -21.62
CA ASP A 37 4.96 15.35 -21.54
C ASP A 37 4.53 15.56 -20.08
N VAL A 38 4.81 16.76 -19.56
CA VAL A 38 4.50 17.16 -18.19
C VAL A 38 3.01 17.07 -17.85
N LYS A 39 2.11 17.27 -18.82
CA LYS A 39 0.66 17.14 -18.62
C LYS A 39 0.28 15.68 -18.35
N ILE A 40 0.79 14.76 -19.18
CA ILE A 40 0.59 13.32 -19.01
C ILE A 40 1.15 12.86 -17.65
N ILE A 41 2.33 13.34 -17.26
CA ILE A 41 2.93 13.02 -15.96
C ILE A 41 1.97 13.45 -14.83
N SER A 42 1.50 14.70 -14.85
CA SER A 42 0.57 15.23 -13.83
C SER A 42 -0.74 14.44 -13.77
N GLU A 43 -1.35 14.15 -14.91
CA GLU A 43 -2.60 13.39 -14.98
C GLU A 43 -2.45 11.98 -14.40
N LEU A 44 -1.35 11.29 -14.71
CA LEU A 44 -1.07 9.96 -14.16
C LEU A 44 -0.78 10.04 -12.66
N TYR A 45 -0.05 11.04 -12.17
CA TYR A 45 0.15 11.22 -10.73
C TYR A 45 -1.17 11.53 -9.98
N ASN A 46 -2.06 12.31 -10.59
CA ASN A 46 -3.40 12.55 -10.06
C ASN A 46 -4.24 11.27 -10.04
N ALA A 47 -4.18 10.46 -11.10
CA ALA A 47 -4.83 9.15 -11.14
C ALA A 47 -4.29 8.21 -10.05
N ALA A 48 -2.97 8.18 -9.85
CA ALA A 48 -2.34 7.42 -8.76
C ALA A 48 -2.83 7.90 -7.37
N GLY A 49 -2.99 9.21 -7.18
CA GLY A 49 -3.57 9.78 -5.95
C GLY A 49 -5.02 9.37 -5.71
N ARG A 50 -5.85 9.32 -6.76
CA ARG A 50 -7.23 8.84 -6.68
C ARG A 50 -7.31 7.35 -6.34
N ILE A 51 -6.46 6.52 -6.95
CA ILE A 51 -6.33 5.09 -6.61
C ILE A 51 -6.00 4.95 -5.11
N GLU A 52 -5.08 5.75 -4.60
CA GLU A 52 -4.72 5.72 -3.17
C GLU A 52 -5.91 6.10 -2.27
N ALA A 53 -6.64 7.15 -2.62
CA ALA A 53 -7.78 7.63 -1.84
C ALA A 53 -8.97 6.67 -1.84
N VAL A 54 -9.23 5.98 -2.97
CA VAL A 54 -10.43 5.15 -3.15
C VAL A 54 -10.18 3.66 -2.88
N MET A 55 -9.00 3.13 -3.24
CA MET A 55 -8.72 1.69 -3.13
C MET A 55 -7.74 1.34 -2.01
N ILE A 56 -6.78 2.20 -1.68
CA ILE A 56 -5.74 1.82 -0.70
C ILE A 56 -6.16 2.25 0.71
N ARG A 57 -6.43 3.53 0.92
CA ARG A 57 -6.71 4.10 2.25
C ARG A 57 -7.91 3.45 2.95
N PRO A 58 -9.10 3.34 2.34
CA PRO A 58 -10.24 2.73 3.03
C PRO A 58 -10.04 1.23 3.25
N PHE A 59 -9.53 0.51 2.25
CA PHE A 59 -9.40 -0.94 2.36
C PHE A 59 -8.24 -1.40 3.23
N ASN A 60 -7.23 -0.55 3.48
CA ASN A 60 -6.24 -0.78 4.53
C ASN A 60 -6.88 -0.85 5.93
N GLY A 61 -7.86 0.01 6.21
CA GLY A 61 -8.62 -0.07 7.46
C GLY A 61 -9.55 -1.28 7.50
N LEU A 62 -10.28 -1.52 6.40
CA LEU A 62 -11.26 -2.61 6.33
C LEU A 62 -10.63 -4.00 6.39
N VAL A 63 -9.46 -4.20 5.78
CA VAL A 63 -8.77 -5.51 5.85
C VAL A 63 -8.39 -5.84 7.29
N ILE A 64 -7.90 -4.87 8.06
CA ILE A 64 -7.58 -5.04 9.48
C ILE A 64 -8.86 -5.30 10.28
N LEU A 65 -9.88 -4.45 10.10
CA LEU A 65 -11.13 -4.54 10.84
C LEU A 65 -11.79 -5.91 10.68
N PHE A 66 -12.01 -6.34 9.43
CA PHE A 66 -12.65 -7.64 9.17
C PHE A 66 -11.76 -8.81 9.56
N GLY A 67 -10.44 -8.68 9.41
CA GLY A 67 -9.47 -9.71 9.81
C GLY A 67 -9.48 -9.96 11.31
N VAL A 68 -9.47 -8.89 12.11
CA VAL A 68 -9.52 -8.96 13.58
C VAL A 68 -10.85 -9.55 14.05
N ILE A 69 -11.99 -9.03 13.55
CA ILE A 69 -13.31 -9.56 13.94
C ILE A 69 -13.42 -11.04 13.57
N TYR A 70 -12.98 -11.42 12.37
CA TYR A 70 -12.99 -12.82 11.93
C TYR A 70 -12.12 -13.70 12.83
N ALA A 71 -10.88 -13.27 13.14
CA ALA A 71 -9.96 -14.01 14.00
C ALA A 71 -10.54 -14.23 15.40
N LEU A 72 -11.15 -13.20 16.00
CA LEU A 72 -11.83 -13.30 17.29
C LEU A 72 -12.99 -14.29 17.25
N MET A 73 -13.79 -14.28 16.18
CA MET A 73 -14.94 -15.18 16.04
C MET A 73 -14.58 -16.66 15.92
N ILE A 74 -13.42 -16.98 15.33
CA ILE A 74 -12.96 -18.36 15.18
C ILE A 74 -11.99 -18.79 16.29
N GLY A 75 -11.70 -17.92 17.26
CA GLY A 75 -10.73 -18.18 18.33
C GLY A 75 -9.29 -18.30 17.84
N ALA A 76 -8.92 -17.62 16.75
CA ALA A 76 -7.55 -17.67 16.24
C ALA A 76 -6.57 -16.93 17.18
N PRO A 77 -5.33 -17.42 17.32
CA PRO A 77 -4.34 -16.83 18.21
C PRO A 77 -3.71 -15.57 17.59
N ILE A 78 -4.38 -14.43 17.73
CA ILE A 78 -3.96 -13.11 17.19
C ILE A 78 -2.53 -12.74 17.61
N PHE A 79 -2.12 -13.13 18.81
CA PHE A 79 -0.80 -12.85 19.36
C PHE A 79 0.12 -14.10 19.40
N GLY A 80 -0.27 -15.19 18.73
CA GLY A 80 0.56 -16.38 18.59
C GLY A 80 1.05 -16.96 19.92
N PHE A 81 2.37 -17.13 20.06
CA PHE A 81 3.01 -17.71 21.24
C PHE A 81 2.72 -16.95 22.54
N LEU A 82 2.39 -15.65 22.48
CA LEU A 82 1.99 -14.86 23.66
C LEU A 82 0.66 -15.35 24.26
N GLN A 83 -0.12 -16.12 23.49
CA GLN A 83 -1.35 -16.79 23.93
C GLN A 83 -1.16 -18.30 24.13
N GLY A 84 0.08 -18.79 24.09
CA GLY A 84 0.41 -20.22 24.18
C GLY A 84 0.16 -21.02 22.91
N ALA A 85 -0.06 -20.37 21.76
CA ALA A 85 -0.21 -21.06 20.49
C ALA A 85 1.15 -21.41 19.88
N GLU A 86 1.23 -22.58 19.23
CA GLU A 86 2.42 -22.98 18.47
C GLU A 86 2.56 -22.15 17.18
N GLN A 87 1.44 -21.70 16.62
CA GLN A 87 1.40 -20.94 15.38
C GLN A 87 1.55 -19.43 15.58
N ASN A 88 2.33 -18.79 14.70
CA ASN A 88 2.76 -17.39 14.84
C ASN A 88 2.54 -16.52 13.59
N TRP A 89 2.10 -17.10 12.47
CA TRP A 89 1.86 -16.36 11.22
C TRP A 89 0.94 -15.14 11.42
N LEU A 90 -0.06 -15.22 12.31
CA LEU A 90 -1.00 -14.14 12.58
C LEU A 90 -0.35 -13.00 13.38
N LEU A 91 0.46 -13.33 14.39
CA LEU A 91 1.25 -12.35 15.13
C LEU A 91 2.22 -11.61 14.20
N VAL A 92 2.98 -12.35 13.39
CA VAL A 92 3.94 -11.77 12.44
C VAL A 92 3.22 -10.85 11.45
N THR A 93 2.06 -11.28 10.94
CA THR A 93 1.26 -10.45 10.03
C THR A 93 0.78 -9.16 10.71
N ASN A 94 0.32 -9.24 11.95
CA ASN A 94 -0.12 -8.06 12.71
C ASN A 94 1.03 -7.06 12.92
N ILE A 95 2.22 -7.55 13.26
CA ILE A 95 3.42 -6.71 13.39
C ILE A 95 3.72 -6.00 12.06
N LEU A 96 3.74 -6.74 10.96
CA LEU A 96 4.02 -6.15 9.64
C LEU A 96 2.99 -5.09 9.25
N VAL A 97 1.71 -5.39 9.44
CA VAL A 97 0.62 -4.47 9.12
C VAL A 97 0.71 -3.18 9.95
N LEU A 98 1.11 -3.28 11.22
CA LEU A 98 1.33 -2.11 12.09
C LEU A 98 2.58 -1.31 11.72
N LEU A 99 3.57 -1.94 11.07
CA LEU A 99 4.80 -1.27 10.61
C LEU A 99 4.63 -0.58 9.25
N ILE A 100 3.72 -1.03 8.38
CA ILE A 100 3.47 -0.44 7.05
C ILE A 100 3.20 1.09 7.08
N PRO A 101 2.46 1.66 8.05
CA PRO A 101 2.27 3.10 8.15
C PRO A 101 3.55 3.92 8.34
N PHE A 102 4.63 3.35 8.89
CA PHE A 102 5.86 4.08 9.19
C PHE A 102 6.52 4.65 7.92
N PRO A 103 6.79 3.86 6.86
CA PRO A 103 7.20 4.38 5.56
C PRO A 103 6.31 5.51 5.01
N ILE A 104 4.99 5.43 5.23
CA ILE A 104 4.06 6.47 4.76
C ILE A 104 4.31 7.79 5.50
N ILE A 105 4.31 7.74 6.83
CA ILE A 105 4.42 8.92 7.68
C ILE A 105 5.80 9.56 7.56
N PHE A 106 6.86 8.75 7.65
CA PHE A 106 8.23 9.25 7.77
C PHE A 106 8.93 9.45 6.42
N PHE A 107 8.45 8.81 5.34
CA PHE A 107 9.14 8.86 4.05
C PHE A 107 8.25 9.39 2.91
N PHE A 108 7.08 8.80 2.67
CA PHE A 108 6.25 9.16 1.51
C PHE A 108 5.58 10.54 1.67
N ILE A 109 5.02 10.87 2.84
CA ILE A 109 4.35 12.16 3.07
C ILE A 109 5.34 13.34 2.92
N PRO A 110 6.51 13.35 3.60
CA PRO A 110 7.46 14.47 3.47
C PRO A 110 7.90 14.69 2.02
N ARG A 111 8.20 13.61 1.30
CA ARG A 111 8.65 13.71 -0.10
C ARG A 111 7.53 14.10 -1.05
N GLY A 112 6.29 13.68 -0.80
CA GLY A 112 5.12 14.13 -1.55
C GLY A 112 4.93 15.66 -1.46
N LYS A 113 5.15 16.25 -0.28
CA LYS A 113 5.07 17.71 -0.08
C LYS A 113 6.13 18.48 -0.86
N ILE A 114 7.29 17.88 -1.14
CA ILE A 114 8.35 18.47 -1.97
C ILE A 114 8.02 18.31 -3.45
N PHE A 115 7.45 17.16 -3.84
CA PHE A 115 7.13 16.85 -5.23
C PHE A 115 6.02 17.73 -5.81
N GLU A 116 4.98 18.04 -5.03
CA GLU A 116 3.83 18.82 -5.49
C GLU A 116 4.18 20.23 -6.04
N PRO A 117 4.95 21.08 -5.34
CA PRO A 117 5.35 22.37 -5.88
C PRO A 117 6.23 22.23 -7.14
N ILE A 118 7.12 21.24 -7.21
CA ILE A 118 7.98 20.99 -8.38
C ILE A 118 7.12 20.60 -9.60
N MET A 119 6.11 19.74 -9.40
CA MET A 119 5.17 19.37 -10.46
C MET A 119 4.39 20.58 -10.96
N ARG A 120 3.92 21.46 -10.06
CA ARG A 120 3.19 22.68 -10.44
C ARG A 120 4.05 23.66 -11.23
N ASP A 121 5.30 23.85 -10.84
CA ASP A 121 6.26 24.70 -11.57
C ASP A 121 6.54 24.15 -12.98
N ALA A 122 6.79 22.84 -13.10
CA ALA A 122 6.99 22.19 -14.38
C ALA A 122 5.76 22.29 -15.30
N LEU A 123 4.55 22.16 -14.74
CA LEU A 123 3.30 22.36 -15.46
C LEU A 123 3.15 23.80 -15.96
N ALA A 124 3.46 24.79 -15.11
CA ALA A 124 3.41 26.21 -15.49
C ALA A 124 4.39 26.53 -16.62
N LYS A 125 5.56 25.89 -16.64
CA LYS A 125 6.56 26.01 -17.70
C LYS A 125 6.26 25.15 -18.93
N GLY A 126 5.26 24.26 -18.87
CA GLY A 126 4.86 23.38 -19.97
C GLY A 126 5.92 22.34 -20.37
N GLN A 127 6.93 22.11 -19.52
CA GLN A 127 8.06 21.22 -19.83
C GLN A 127 8.51 20.44 -18.61
N VAL A 128 9.13 19.28 -18.85
CA VAL A 128 9.78 18.50 -17.77
C VAL A 128 11.06 19.21 -17.36
N THR A 129 11.04 19.87 -16.19
CA THR A 129 12.20 20.57 -15.66
C THR A 129 13.26 19.59 -15.13
N PRO A 130 14.54 20.00 -15.01
CA PRO A 130 15.58 19.17 -14.40
C PRO A 130 15.23 18.69 -13.00
N GLU A 131 14.62 19.56 -12.18
CA GLU A 131 14.21 19.26 -10.81
C GLU A 131 13.09 18.21 -10.79
N LEU A 132 12.11 18.32 -11.70
CA LEU A 132 11.07 17.31 -11.84
C LEU A 132 11.67 15.98 -12.27
N ARG A 133 12.58 15.98 -13.24
CA ARG A 133 13.25 14.77 -13.71
C ARG A 133 14.02 14.07 -12.59
N GLU A 134 14.74 14.82 -11.76
CA GLU A 134 15.46 14.29 -10.60
C GLU A 134 14.50 13.59 -9.62
N GLN A 135 13.40 14.26 -9.26
CA GLN A 135 12.42 13.69 -8.34
C GLN A 135 11.71 12.45 -8.91
N LEU A 136 11.41 12.44 -10.21
CA LEU A 136 10.83 11.27 -10.88
C LEU A 136 11.77 10.06 -10.83
N HIS A 137 13.09 10.28 -10.87
CA HIS A 137 14.12 9.25 -10.91
C HIS A 137 14.78 8.99 -9.56
N ASP A 138 14.23 9.50 -8.47
CA ASP A 138 14.80 9.32 -7.15
C ASP A 138 14.88 7.82 -6.76
N PRO A 139 16.10 7.27 -6.55
CA PRO A 139 16.30 5.84 -6.28
C PRO A 139 15.84 5.44 -4.88
N ALA A 140 15.81 6.35 -3.91
CA ALA A 140 15.28 6.08 -2.58
C ALA A 140 13.75 5.91 -2.64
N MET A 141 13.06 6.73 -3.44
CA MET A 141 11.63 6.57 -3.68
C MET A 141 11.29 5.22 -4.34
N LYS A 142 12.08 4.83 -5.35
CA LYS A 142 11.93 3.52 -6.00
C LYS A 142 12.10 2.37 -5.00
N ARG A 143 13.16 2.40 -4.19
CA ARG A 143 13.43 1.36 -3.18
C ARG A 143 12.31 1.26 -2.14
N MET A 144 11.80 2.40 -1.65
CA MET A 144 10.72 2.37 -0.67
C MET A 144 9.42 1.79 -1.22
N HIS A 145 9.08 2.04 -2.49
CA HIS A 145 7.94 1.36 -3.12
C HIS A 145 8.16 -0.14 -3.34
N GLN A 146 9.40 -0.56 -3.60
CA GLN A 146 9.74 -1.99 -3.66
C GLN A 146 9.60 -2.65 -2.28
N VAL A 147 10.04 -1.99 -1.21
CA VAL A 147 9.86 -2.47 0.17
C VAL A 147 8.37 -2.59 0.52
N GLU A 148 7.56 -1.58 0.17
CA GLU A 148 6.11 -1.63 0.34
C GLU A 148 5.49 -2.84 -0.38
N MET A 149 5.85 -3.05 -1.66
CA MET A 149 5.35 -4.17 -2.45
C MET A 149 5.79 -5.52 -1.87
N ALA A 150 7.06 -5.65 -1.48
CA ALA A 150 7.59 -6.86 -0.87
C ALA A 150 6.90 -7.17 0.47
N GLY A 151 6.65 -6.14 1.30
CA GLY A 151 5.92 -6.30 2.55
C GLY A 151 4.50 -6.81 2.34
N VAL A 152 3.78 -6.26 1.35
CA VAL A 152 2.43 -6.72 0.99
C VAL A 152 2.44 -8.16 0.48
N VAL A 153 3.37 -8.52 -0.43
CA VAL A 153 3.53 -9.89 -0.93
C VAL A 153 3.82 -10.85 0.22
N PHE A 154 4.69 -10.45 1.14
CA PHE A 154 5.04 -11.28 2.29
C PHE A 154 3.82 -11.51 3.20
N VAL A 155 3.01 -10.47 3.48
CA VAL A 155 1.75 -10.61 4.22
C VAL A 155 0.78 -11.58 3.53
N VAL A 156 0.67 -11.54 2.20
CA VAL A 156 -0.16 -12.49 1.45
C VAL A 156 0.34 -13.93 1.60
N ILE A 157 1.65 -14.14 1.50
CA ILE A 157 2.27 -15.46 1.70
C ILE A 157 1.95 -15.99 3.11
N LEU A 158 2.07 -15.16 4.14
CA LEU A 158 1.73 -15.53 5.52
C LEU A 158 0.28 -15.96 5.66
N MET A 159 -0.64 -15.21 5.05
CA MET A 159 -2.09 -15.45 5.12
C MET A 159 -2.51 -16.73 4.37
N VAL A 160 -1.83 -17.05 3.27
CA VAL A 160 -2.15 -18.21 2.42
C VAL A 160 -1.50 -19.49 2.96
N PHE A 161 -0.19 -19.46 3.17
CA PHE A 161 0.58 -20.67 3.48
C PHE A 161 0.66 -20.96 4.97
N LYS A 162 0.49 -19.94 5.83
CA LYS A 162 0.53 -20.07 7.30
C LYS A 162 1.72 -20.91 7.78
N PRO A 163 2.96 -20.57 7.36
CA PRO A 163 4.11 -21.46 7.46
C PRO A 163 4.67 -21.66 8.87
N PHE A 164 4.17 -20.94 9.87
CA PHE A 164 4.60 -21.04 11.27
C PHE A 164 3.40 -20.95 12.20
#